data_AF-A0A1Y5Y9V7-F1
#
_entry.id   AF-A0A1Y5Y9V7-F1
#
_cell.length_a   1.000
_cell.length_b   1.000
_cell.length_c   1.000
_cell.angle_alpha   90.00
_cell.angle_beta   90.00
_cell.angle_gamma   90.00
#
_symmetry.space_group_name_H-M   'P 1'
#
loop_
_entity.id
_entity.type
_entity.pdbx_description
1 polymer ?
#
loop_
_entity_poly.entity_id
_entity_poly.type
_entity_poly.pdbx_seq_one_letter_code
_entity_poly.pdbx_strand_id
1 'polypeptide(L)'
;IPFEPEAANLFFQLVSSRYERASLIVTSNKVFGRWGEVFGDDVVAAAMIDRLVHHAEVIALKGDSYRLKDRDLGRVPTAGTTEE
;
A
#
# COMPACT_ATOMS: atom_id res chain seq x y z
N ILE A 1 -6.69 -0.25 -11.58
CA ILE A 1 -7.86 0.62 -11.81
C ILE A 1 -7.92 1.55 -10.60
N PRO A 2 -7.87 2.88 -10.78
CA PRO A 2 -8.06 3.83 -9.68
C PRO A 2 -9.41 3.58 -9.00
N PHE A 3 -9.55 3.95 -7.74
CA PHE A 3 -10.85 3.95 -7.10
C PHE A 3 -11.78 4.93 -7.81
N GLU A 4 -13.04 4.53 -7.94
CA GLU A 4 -14.09 5.49 -8.21
C GLU A 4 -14.14 6.49 -7.04
N PRO A 5 -14.48 7.77 -7.29
CA PRO A 5 -14.48 8.81 -6.25
C PRO A 5 -15.28 8.43 -5.01
N GLU A 6 -16.41 7.73 -5.19
CA GLU A 6 -17.24 7.26 -4.08
C GLU A 6 -16.52 6.20 -3.24
N ALA A 7 -15.83 5.25 -3.85
CA ALA A 7 -15.04 4.23 -3.15
C ALA A 7 -13.87 4.86 -2.37
N ALA A 8 -13.22 5.87 -2.95
CA ALA A 8 -12.17 6.63 -2.26
C ALA A 8 -12.72 7.35 -1.02
N ASN A 9 -13.89 7.97 -1.13
CA ASN A 9 -14.55 8.62 0.00
C ASN A 9 -14.98 7.63 1.10
N LEU A 10 -15.56 6.49 0.72
CA LEU A 10 -15.92 5.43 1.69
C LEU A 10 -14.70 4.89 2.42
N PHE A 11 -13.58 4.69 1.73
CA PHE A 11 -12.32 4.29 2.36
C PHE A 11 -11.80 5.37 3.32
N PHE A 12 -11.91 6.65 2.95
CA PHE A 12 -11.53 7.76 3.82
C PHE A 12 -12.38 7.83 5.08
N GLN A 13 -13.69 7.61 4.96
CA GLN A 13 -14.60 7.54 6.11
C GLN A 13 -14.24 6.37 7.03
N LEU A 14 -13.93 5.20 6.47
CA LEU A 14 -13.47 4.03 7.24
C LEU A 14 -12.21 4.36 8.03
N VAL A 15 -11.16 4.85 7.36
CA VAL A 15 -9.89 5.21 8.01
C VAL A 15 -10.12 6.27 9.08
N SER A 16 -10.86 7.33 8.77
CA SER A 16 -11.16 8.40 9.72
C SER A 16 -11.96 7.92 10.93
N SER A 17 -12.89 6.97 10.75
CA SER A 17 -13.68 6.42 11.85
C SER A 17 -12.87 5.55 12.82
N ARG A 18 -11.77 4.95 12.33
CA ARG A 18 -10.88 4.06 13.09
C ARG A 18 -9.65 4.76 13.64
N TYR A 19 -9.26 5.88 13.03
CA TYR A 19 -8.15 6.72 13.47
C TYR A 19 -8.28 7.04 14.97
N GLU A 20 -7.21 6.79 15.73
CA GLU A 20 -7.13 6.93 17.20
C GLU A 20 -8.15 6.12 18.01
N ARG A 21 -8.91 5.22 17.39
CA ARG A 21 -9.98 4.45 18.07
C ARG A 21 -9.76 2.95 18.04
N ALA A 22 -9.29 2.39 16.93
CA ALA A 22 -9.05 0.96 16.81
C ALA A 22 -8.12 0.62 15.64
N SER A 23 -7.34 -0.46 15.76
CA SER A 23 -6.31 -0.84 14.80
C SER A 23 -6.86 -1.26 13.43
N LEU A 24 -6.08 -0.96 12.39
CA LEU A 24 -6.32 -1.34 10.99
C LEU A 24 -5.07 -2.01 10.43
N ILE A 25 -5.24 -3.09 9.68
CA ILE A 25 -4.17 -3.71 8.89
C ILE A 25 -4.48 -3.44 7.41
N VAL A 26 -3.53 -2.83 6.70
CA VAL A 26 -3.66 -2.50 5.29
C VAL A 26 -2.44 -3.07 4.55
N THR A 27 -2.71 -3.77 3.45
CA THR A 27 -1.66 -4.26 2.56
C THR A 27 -1.76 -3.55 1.22
N SER A 28 -0.65 -3.06 0.70
CA SER A 28 -0.59 -2.44 -0.62
C SER A 28 0.62 -2.97 -1.39
N ASN A 29 0.43 -3.18 -2.70
CA ASN A 29 1.53 -3.46 -3.62
C ASN A 29 2.10 -2.17 -4.25
N LYS A 30 1.63 -0.99 -3.82
CA LYS A 30 2.10 0.32 -4.25
C LYS A 30 2.73 1.07 -3.08
N VAL A 31 3.88 1.69 -3.34
CA VAL A 31 4.52 2.66 -2.44
C VAL A 31 3.61 3.87 -2.23
N PHE A 32 3.70 4.53 -1.08
CA PHE A 32 2.85 5.66 -0.70
C PHE A 32 2.82 6.79 -1.74
N GLY A 33 3.94 7.11 -2.36
CA GLY A 33 4.01 8.14 -3.42
C GLY A 33 3.19 7.83 -4.68
N ARG A 34 2.68 6.60 -4.84
CA ARG A 34 1.79 6.21 -5.94
C ARG A 34 0.33 6.08 -5.52
N TRP A 35 -0.01 6.47 -4.30
CA TRP A 35 -1.39 6.37 -3.81
C TRP A 35 -2.30 7.44 -4.43
N GLY A 36 -1.78 8.55 -4.94
CA GLY A 36 -2.58 9.48 -5.76
C GLY A 36 -3.22 8.82 -6.98
N GLU A 37 -2.51 7.89 -7.62
CA GLU A 37 -3.07 7.06 -8.72
C GLU A 37 -4.21 6.14 -8.26
N VAL A 38 -4.30 5.84 -6.96
CA VAL A 38 -5.32 4.97 -6.39
C VAL A 38 -6.53 5.79 -5.95
N PHE A 39 -6.31 6.90 -5.26
CA PHE A 39 -7.39 7.75 -4.70
C PHE A 39 -7.85 8.86 -5.64
N GLY A 40 -7.20 9.03 -6.80
CA GLY A 40 -7.55 10.02 -7.82
C GLY A 40 -6.95 11.41 -7.60
N ASP A 41 -6.44 11.69 -6.40
CA ASP A 41 -5.81 12.96 -6.03
C ASP A 41 -4.72 12.72 -4.97
N ASP A 42 -3.55 13.34 -5.16
CA ASP A 42 -2.43 13.31 -4.22
C ASP A 42 -2.78 13.95 -2.87
N VAL A 43 -3.67 14.94 -2.84
CA VAL A 43 -4.12 15.60 -1.60
C VAL A 43 -4.92 14.63 -0.73
N VAL A 44 -5.86 13.90 -1.33
CA VAL A 44 -6.65 12.89 -0.62
C VAL A 44 -5.77 11.73 -0.17
N ALA A 45 -4.85 11.29 -1.04
CA ALA A 45 -3.89 10.25 -0.71
C ALA A 45 -3.00 10.66 0.48
N ALA A 46 -2.45 11.87 0.49
CA ALA A 46 -1.61 12.36 1.58
C ALA A 46 -2.38 12.42 2.90
N ALA A 47 -3.62 12.94 2.89
CA ALA A 47 -4.47 12.99 4.07
C ALA A 47 -4.83 11.60 4.62
N MET A 48 -4.94 10.60 3.73
CA MET A 48 -5.15 9.21 4.11
C MET A 48 -3.91 8.60 4.75
N ILE A 49 -2.76 8.79 4.09
CA ILE A 49 -1.47 8.28 4.55
C ILE A 49 -1.17 8.83 5.93
N ASP A 50 -1.30 10.14 6.13
CA ASP A 50 -1.09 10.81 7.41
C ASP A 50 -1.85 10.12 8.57
N ARG A 51 -3.15 9.88 8.40
CA ARG A 51 -3.97 9.18 9.40
C ARG A 51 -3.53 7.73 9.63
N LEU A 52 -3.19 7.00 8.57
CA LEU A 52 -2.78 5.61 8.68
C LEU A 52 -1.43 5.47 9.38
N VAL A 53 -0.46 6.33 9.05
CA VAL A 53 0.94 6.17 9.48
C VAL A 53 1.23 6.82 10.83
N HIS A 54 0.39 7.75 11.31
CA HIS A 54 0.63 8.45 12.57
C HIS A 54 0.84 7.50 13.77
N HIS A 55 0.14 6.35 13.80
CA HIS A 55 0.27 5.34 14.85
C HIS A 55 0.50 3.93 14.29
N ALA A 56 1.15 3.79 13.13
CA ALA A 56 1.38 2.49 12.50
C ALA A 56 2.85 2.07 12.48
N GLU A 57 3.03 0.75 12.43
CA GLU A 57 4.29 0.13 12.05
C GLU A 57 4.23 -0.22 10.56
N VAL A 58 5.18 0.28 9.77
CA VAL A 58 5.23 0.06 8.32
C VAL A 58 6.21 -1.06 8.01
N ILE A 59 5.70 -2.18 7.52
CA ILE A 59 6.51 -3.35 7.17
C ILE A 59 6.66 -3.42 5.65
N ALA A 60 7.88 -3.16 5.16
CA ALA A 60 8.22 -3.30 3.75
C ALA A 60 8.56 -4.76 3.41
N LEU A 61 7.73 -5.39 2.59
CA LEU A 61 7.95 -6.77 2.14
C LEU A 61 8.79 -6.78 0.85
N LYS A 62 9.88 -7.55 0.86
CA LYS A 62 10.74 -7.82 -0.29
C LYS A 62 10.80 -9.33 -0.53
N GLY A 63 11.03 -9.72 -1.78
CA GLY A 63 11.19 -11.12 -2.18
C GLY A 63 10.24 -11.54 -3.29
N ASP A 64 10.42 -12.77 -3.76
CA ASP A 64 9.66 -13.28 -4.88
C ASP A 64 8.24 -13.71 -4.50
N SER A 65 7.35 -13.66 -5.48
CA SER A 65 5.97 -14.09 -5.32
C SER A 65 5.89 -15.55 -4.89
N TYR A 66 5.32 -15.78 -3.71
CA TYR A 66 5.08 -17.14 -3.21
C TYR A 66 4.23 -17.99 -4.18
N ARG A 67 3.34 -17.35 -4.96
CA ARG A 67 2.50 -18.04 -5.97
C ARG A 67 3.31 -18.69 -7.10
N LEU A 68 4.56 -18.26 -7.28
CA LEU A 68 5.46 -18.77 -8.32
C LEU A 68 6.47 -19.77 -7.76
N LYS A 69 6.42 -20.08 -6.46
CA LYS A 69 7.43 -20.90 -5.78
C LYS A 69 7.60 -22.30 -6.39
N ASP A 70 6.51 -22.92 -6.85
CA ASP A 70 6.51 -24.25 -7.46
C ASP A 70 6.33 -24.22 -8.99
N ARG A 71 6.29 -23.01 -9.57
CA ARG A 71 6.21 -22.83 -11.02
C ARG A 71 7.61 -22.47 -11.52
N ASP A 72 8.34 -23.47 -12.00
CA ASP A 72 9.66 -23.28 -12.58
C ASP A 72 9.54 -22.54 -13.92
N LEU A 73 9.45 -21.21 -13.86
CA LEU A 73 9.22 -20.33 -15.00
C LEU A 73 10.52 -19.78 -15.61
N GLY A 74 11.67 -20.45 -15.42
CA GLY A 74 12.95 -19.98 -15.98
C GLY A 74 13.38 -18.66 -15.34
N ARG A 75 13.63 -18.69 -14.02
CA ARG A 75 13.93 -17.53 -13.18
C ARG A 75 15.19 -16.81 -13.65
N VAL A 76 15.07 -15.54 -14.05
CA VAL A 76 16.20 -14.61 -14.05
C VAL A 76 16.41 -14.19 -12.60
N PRO A 77 17.61 -14.35 -12.01
CA PRO A 77 17.87 -13.90 -10.65
C PRO A 77 17.59 -12.40 -10.56
N THR A 78 16.72 -12.00 -9.63
CA THR A 78 16.60 -10.60 -9.20
C THR A 78 17.96 -10.22 -8.63
N ALA A 79 18.77 -9.54 -9.45
CA ALA A 79 20.10 -9.10 -9.09
C ALA A 79 20.01 -8.36 -7.74
N GLY A 80 20.77 -8.85 -6.76
CA GLY A 80 20.89 -8.18 -5.48
C GLY A 80 21.23 -6.72 -5.73
N THR A 81 20.36 -5.82 -5.30
CA THR A 81 20.73 -4.42 -5.15
C THR A 81 21.77 -4.40 -4.04
N THR A 82 23.04 -4.45 -4.44
CA THR A 82 24.15 -4.05 -3.60
C THR A 82 23.92 -2.59 -3.26
N GLU A 83 23.43 -2.32 -2.04
CA GLU A 83 23.52 -0.99 -1.43
C GLU A 83 24.94 -0.87 -0.87
N GLU A 84 25.76 -0.03 -1.52
CA GLU A 84 26.78 0.79 -0.84
C GLU A 84 26.11 2.04 -0.26
#